data_AF-A0A323TK79-F1
#
_entry.id   AF-A0A323TK79-F1
#
_cell.length_a   1.000
_cell.length_b   1.000
_cell.length_c   1.000
_cell.angle_alpha   90.00
_cell.angle_beta   90.00
_cell.angle_gamma   90.00
#
_symmetry.space_group_name_H-M   'P 1'
#
loop_
_entity.id
_entity.type
_entity.pdbx_description
1 polymer ?
#
loop_
_entity_poly.entity_id
_entity_poly.type
_entity_poly.pdbx_seq_one_letter_code
_entity_poly.pdbx_strand_id
1 'polypeptide(L)'
;MKKIKIILEMIKFEHTIFALPFAFLGAVLGSLLIEGNWPTISEWIWITLAMVGARSAAMSLNRLIDSKIDAANPRTKDRAIPAGLLSKVETASFIIGSFALLFIAAFQLNMLAVYLLPVAVFFLVFYSYTKRFTWLCHVFLGVTIGIAPLGGWVGATGTLTWEAFVLFVAVALWTAGFDVIYATQDAKYDKEVKLYSIPSYFGIVNALRFAKVFHLVSFSAMVSLFFITPLGWIFLLGIFIVGGIMVYEHSLVSPKDLSKVNVAFFTMNGIISMVMLAFTIGDLLL
;
A
#
# COMPACT_ATOMS: atom_id res chain seq x y z
N MET A 1 3.10 -14.89 24.30
CA MET A 1 2.19 -13.74 24.09
C MET A 1 2.92 -12.40 23.87
N LYS A 2 3.87 -11.98 24.72
CA LYS A 2 4.60 -10.70 24.55
C LYS A 2 5.35 -10.56 23.19
N LYS A 3 6.04 -11.62 22.73
CA LYS A 3 6.75 -11.61 21.43
C LYS A 3 5.81 -11.51 20.21
N ILE A 4 4.66 -12.19 20.24
CA ILE A 4 3.67 -12.11 19.15
C ILE A 4 3.16 -10.67 19.02
N LYS A 5 2.86 -10.01 20.15
CA LYS A 5 2.47 -8.60 20.16
C LYS A 5 3.54 -7.70 19.51
N ILE A 6 4.82 -7.90 19.85
CA ILE A 6 5.93 -7.15 19.26
C ILE A 6 6.03 -7.39 17.75
N ILE A 7 5.82 -8.63 17.28
CA ILE A 7 5.80 -8.94 15.85
C ILE A 7 4.63 -8.25 15.15
N LEU A 8 3.42 -8.28 15.73
CA LEU A 8 2.24 -7.61 15.18
C LEU A 8 2.42 -6.08 15.09
N GLU A 9 3.05 -5.48 16.11
CA GLU A 9 3.42 -4.06 16.11
C GLU A 9 4.50 -3.75 15.07
N MET A 10 5.47 -4.65 14.88
CA MET A 10 6.54 -4.51 13.88
C MET A 10 5.98 -4.49 12.45
N ILE A 11 5.04 -5.38 12.15
CA ILE A 11 4.40 -5.44 10.82
C ILE A 11 3.30 -4.38 10.64
N LYS A 12 2.96 -3.62 11.71
CA LYS A 12 1.85 -2.67 11.72
C LYS A 12 0.59 -3.32 11.19
N PHE A 13 0.13 -4.37 11.86
CA PHE A 13 -1.04 -5.15 11.44
C PHE A 13 -2.27 -4.26 11.16
N GLU A 14 -2.44 -3.21 11.95
CA GLU A 14 -3.47 -2.19 11.77
C GLU A 14 -3.43 -1.50 10.39
N HIS A 15 -2.26 -1.40 9.74
CA HIS A 15 -2.10 -0.85 8.39
C HIS A 15 -2.52 -1.82 7.28
N THR A 16 -2.89 -3.06 7.61
CA THR A 16 -3.37 -4.04 6.61
C THR A 16 -4.67 -3.56 5.96
N ILE A 17 -5.45 -2.75 6.68
CA ILE A 17 -6.67 -2.11 6.17
C ILE A 17 -6.41 -1.17 4.98
N PHE A 18 -5.17 -0.73 4.73
CA PHE A 18 -4.87 0.12 3.57
C PHE A 18 -4.77 -0.66 2.26
N ALA A 19 -4.32 -1.91 2.30
CA ALA A 19 -3.98 -2.67 1.10
C ALA A 19 -4.97 -3.80 0.82
N LEU A 20 -5.46 -4.49 1.86
CA LEU A 20 -6.36 -5.63 1.70
C LEU A 20 -7.68 -5.27 0.98
N PRO A 21 -8.34 -4.14 1.30
CA PRO A 21 -9.55 -3.74 0.57
C PRO A 21 -9.33 -3.55 -0.94
N PHE A 22 -8.16 -3.08 -1.37
CA PHE A 22 -7.87 -2.93 -2.80
C PHE A 22 -7.56 -4.26 -3.49
N ALA A 23 -6.92 -5.22 -2.80
CA ALA A 23 -6.80 -6.58 -3.31
C ALA A 23 -8.18 -7.21 -3.53
N PHE A 24 -9.10 -7.02 -2.58
CA PHE A 24 -10.48 -7.49 -2.68
C PHE A 24 -11.25 -6.80 -3.79
N LEU A 25 -11.07 -5.49 -3.95
CA LEU A 25 -11.70 -4.74 -5.04
C LEU A 25 -11.19 -5.22 -6.41
N GLY A 26 -9.90 -5.50 -6.54
CA GLY A 26 -9.34 -6.11 -7.76
C GLY A 26 -9.89 -7.51 -8.04
N ALA A 27 -10.04 -8.34 -7.00
CA ALA A 27 -10.61 -9.69 -7.11
C ALA A 27 -12.08 -9.65 -7.58
N VAL A 28 -12.91 -8.82 -6.94
CA VAL A 28 -14.33 -8.68 -7.25
C VAL A 28 -14.54 -8.12 -8.64
N LEU A 29 -13.88 -7.01 -8.98
CA LEU A 29 -14.02 -6.41 -10.30
C LEU A 29 -13.53 -7.36 -11.39
N GLY A 30 -12.39 -8.03 -11.18
CA GLY A 30 -11.86 -8.99 -12.13
C GLY A 30 -12.81 -10.16 -12.35
N SER A 31 -13.21 -10.84 -11.28
CA SER A 31 -14.10 -12.00 -11.35
C SER A 31 -15.43 -11.67 -12.04
N LEU A 32 -16.04 -10.52 -11.71
CA LEU A 32 -17.30 -10.11 -12.37
C LEU A 32 -17.11 -9.71 -13.84
N LEU A 33 -16.04 -8.99 -14.18
CA LEU A 33 -15.80 -8.54 -15.56
C LEU A 33 -15.38 -9.68 -16.49
N ILE A 34 -14.62 -10.65 -15.99
CA ILE A 34 -14.03 -11.72 -16.81
C ILE A 34 -14.87 -12.98 -16.78
N GLU A 35 -15.41 -13.36 -15.62
CA GLU A 35 -16.10 -14.63 -15.41
C GLU A 35 -17.61 -14.47 -15.20
N GLY A 36 -18.09 -13.25 -14.93
CA GLY A 36 -19.51 -12.97 -14.68
C GLY A 36 -20.03 -13.53 -13.35
N ASN A 37 -19.14 -13.87 -12.42
CA ASN A 37 -19.48 -14.43 -11.12
C ASN A 37 -18.72 -13.70 -9.99
N TRP A 38 -19.03 -14.04 -8.74
CA TRP A 38 -18.30 -13.55 -7.57
C TRP A 38 -17.10 -14.45 -7.27
N PRO A 39 -16.00 -13.92 -6.69
CA PRO A 39 -14.86 -14.72 -6.34
C PRO A 39 -15.25 -15.87 -5.40
N THR A 40 -14.66 -17.04 -5.62
CA THR A 40 -14.96 -18.24 -4.83
C THR A 40 -14.44 -18.09 -3.40
N ILE A 41 -15.01 -18.84 -2.45
CA ILE A 41 -14.52 -18.86 -1.05
C ILE A 41 -13.02 -19.21 -1.00
N SER A 42 -12.57 -20.10 -1.90
CA SER A 42 -11.16 -20.46 -2.02
C SER A 42 -10.30 -19.26 -2.42
N GLU A 43 -10.69 -18.50 -3.45
CA GLU A 43 -9.98 -17.30 -3.87
C GLU A 43 -9.91 -16.25 -2.77
N TRP A 44 -11.01 -16.00 -2.06
CA TRP A 44 -11.02 -15.09 -0.91
C TRP A 44 -9.98 -15.48 0.14
N ILE A 45 -9.92 -16.77 0.50
CA ILE A 45 -8.96 -17.29 1.47
C ILE A 45 -7.53 -17.13 0.97
N TRP A 46 -7.23 -17.58 -0.25
CA TRP A 46 -5.86 -17.57 -0.76
C TRP A 46 -5.36 -16.17 -1.10
N ILE A 47 -6.21 -15.27 -1.61
CA ILE A 47 -5.87 -13.84 -1.79
C ILE A 47 -5.56 -13.21 -0.44
N THR A 48 -6.35 -13.50 0.60
CA THR A 48 -6.09 -13.00 1.96
C THR A 48 -4.74 -13.51 2.47
N LEU A 49 -4.46 -14.81 2.33
CA LEU A 49 -3.19 -15.40 2.76
C LEU A 49 -1.99 -14.86 1.98
N ALA A 50 -2.14 -14.65 0.67
CA ALA A 50 -1.13 -13.99 -0.17
C ALA A 50 -0.85 -12.57 0.33
N MET A 51 -1.90 -11.79 0.61
CA MET A 51 -1.76 -10.43 1.14
C MET A 51 -1.10 -10.40 2.52
N VAL A 52 -1.46 -11.33 3.42
CA VAL A 52 -0.81 -11.48 4.73
C VAL A 52 0.68 -11.80 4.56
N GLY A 53 1.02 -12.76 3.70
CA GLY A 53 2.41 -13.14 3.40
C GLY A 53 3.22 -11.98 2.80
N ALA A 54 2.72 -11.36 1.73
CA ALA A 54 3.37 -10.25 1.06
C ALA A 54 3.60 -9.05 2.00
N ARG A 55 2.56 -8.64 2.74
CA ARG A 55 2.62 -7.50 3.67
C ARG A 55 3.59 -7.76 4.82
N SER A 56 3.51 -8.95 5.43
CA SER A 56 4.37 -9.35 6.54
C SER A 56 5.83 -9.40 6.12
N ALA A 57 6.11 -9.96 4.92
CA ALA A 57 7.45 -10.01 4.36
C ALA A 57 8.00 -8.60 4.09
N ALA A 58 7.26 -7.76 3.35
CA ALA A 58 7.69 -6.40 2.99
C ALA A 58 7.95 -5.53 4.22
N MET A 59 7.02 -5.51 5.19
CA MET A 59 7.18 -4.70 6.40
C MET A 59 8.37 -5.18 7.23
N SER A 60 8.54 -6.49 7.41
CA SER A 60 9.66 -7.04 8.18
C SER A 60 11.00 -6.82 7.49
N LEU A 61 11.05 -6.96 6.16
CA LEU A 61 12.22 -6.62 5.35
C LEU A 61 12.58 -5.15 5.52
N ASN A 62 11.60 -4.25 5.41
CA ASN A 62 11.84 -2.83 5.61
C ASN A 62 12.46 -2.54 6.97
N ARG A 63 11.93 -3.12 8.07
CA ARG A 63 12.50 -2.95 9.42
C ARG A 63 13.90 -3.53 9.53
N LEU A 64 14.16 -4.68 8.90
CA LEU A 64 15.46 -5.34 8.95
C LEU A 64 16.52 -4.53 8.18
N ILE A 65 16.19 -4.13 6.94
CA ILE A 65 17.06 -3.37 6.02
C ILE A 65 17.38 -1.98 6.59
N ASP A 66 16.38 -1.32 7.18
CA ASP A 66 16.54 0.03 7.72
C ASP A 66 16.99 0.04 9.18
N SER A 67 17.17 -1.11 9.85
CA SER A 67 17.49 -1.19 11.28
C SER A 67 18.63 -0.28 11.75
N LYS A 68 19.71 -0.14 10.97
CA LYS A 68 20.82 0.77 11.31
C LYS A 68 20.44 2.25 11.17
N ILE A 69 19.68 2.60 10.13
CA ILE A 69 19.19 3.96 9.88
C ILE A 69 18.18 4.34 10.96
N ASP A 70 17.29 3.40 11.28
CA ASP A 70 16.23 3.57 12.25
C ASP A 70 16.78 3.80 13.67
N ALA A 71 17.88 3.12 14.03
CA ALA A 71 18.55 3.29 15.31
C ALA A 71 19.12 4.70 15.53
N ALA A 72 19.52 5.38 14.44
CA ALA A 72 20.07 6.73 14.49
C ALA A 72 18.98 7.82 14.45
N ASN A 73 17.75 7.50 14.04
CA ASN A 73 16.67 8.47 13.94
C ASN A 73 15.91 8.58 15.30
N PRO A 74 15.80 9.78 15.90
CA PRO A 74 15.10 9.99 17.17
C PRO A 74 13.66 9.45 17.21
N ARG A 75 12.96 9.43 16.08
CA ARG A 75 11.58 8.97 15.95
C ARG A 75 11.45 7.44 15.90
N THR A 76 12.50 6.75 15.47
CA THR A 76 12.43 5.32 15.15
C THR A 76 13.41 4.44 15.92
N LYS A 77 14.26 5.04 16.75
CA LYS A 77 15.21 4.33 17.61
C LYS A 77 14.58 3.31 18.55
N ASP A 78 13.30 3.51 18.91
CA ASP A 78 12.56 2.64 19.83
C ASP A 78 11.82 1.49 19.10
N ARG A 79 12.02 1.33 17.79
CA ARG A 79 11.45 0.20 17.02
C ARG A 79 12.04 -1.14 17.50
N ALA A 80 11.29 -2.22 17.28
CA ALA A 80 11.59 -3.55 17.82
C ALA A 80 13.01 -4.07 17.54
N ILE A 81 13.54 -3.88 16.32
CA ILE A 81 14.90 -4.35 15.97
C ILE A 81 15.98 -3.41 16.54
N PRO A 82 15.94 -2.08 16.32
CA PRO A 82 16.86 -1.14 16.97
C PRO A 82 16.91 -1.24 18.51
N ALA A 83 15.76 -1.44 19.16
CA ALA A 83 15.65 -1.56 20.60
C ALA A 83 16.05 -2.96 21.15
N GLY A 84 16.46 -3.89 20.28
CA GLY A 84 16.87 -5.24 20.68
C GLY A 84 15.73 -6.15 21.16
N LEU A 85 14.47 -5.77 20.92
CA LEU A 85 13.28 -6.56 21.29
C LEU A 85 13.06 -7.76 20.38
N LEU A 86 13.56 -7.70 19.14
CA LEU A 86 13.59 -8.81 18.17
C LEU A 86 14.99 -8.94 17.57
N SER A 87 15.49 -10.18 17.48
CA SER A 87 16.75 -10.44 16.81
C SER A 87 16.62 -10.38 15.29
N LYS A 88 17.74 -10.10 14.61
CA LYS A 88 17.80 -10.11 13.14
C LYS A 88 17.53 -11.49 12.56
N VAL A 89 17.96 -12.55 13.25
CA VAL A 89 17.75 -13.95 12.83
C VAL A 89 16.27 -14.32 12.93
N GLU A 90 15.60 -14.02 14.06
CA GLU A 90 14.15 -14.23 14.20
C GLU A 90 13.37 -13.48 13.12
N THR A 91 13.75 -12.23 12.85
CA THR A 91 13.12 -11.42 11.80
C THR A 91 13.33 -12.04 10.41
N ALA A 92 14.53 -12.52 10.11
CA ALA A 92 14.83 -13.20 8.85
C ALA A 92 14.00 -14.49 8.67
N SER A 93 13.88 -15.31 9.72
CA SER A 93 13.03 -16.51 9.69
C SER A 93 11.56 -16.16 9.46
N PHE A 94 11.05 -15.09 10.07
CA PHE A 94 9.69 -14.62 9.85
C PHE A 94 9.46 -14.12 8.41
N ILE A 95 10.45 -13.44 7.82
CA ILE A 95 10.42 -13.03 6.40
C ILE A 95 10.34 -14.24 5.49
N ILE A 96 11.18 -15.26 5.71
CA ILE A 96 11.19 -16.49 4.91
C ILE A 96 9.83 -17.19 5.00
N GLY A 97 9.28 -17.34 6.21
CA GLY A 97 7.95 -17.93 6.41
C GLY A 97 6.84 -17.13 5.73
N SER A 98 6.93 -15.79 5.73
CA SER A 98 5.96 -14.91 5.07
C SER A 98 6.02 -15.03 3.54
N PHE A 99 7.22 -15.14 2.95
CA PHE A 99 7.35 -15.41 1.52
C PHE A 99 6.92 -16.83 1.14
N ALA A 100 7.18 -17.82 1.99
CA ALA A 100 6.68 -19.18 1.78
C ALA A 100 5.13 -19.18 1.77
N LEU A 101 4.48 -18.46 2.69
CA LEU A 101 3.03 -18.32 2.69
C LEU A 101 2.52 -17.66 1.40
N LEU A 102 3.16 -16.56 0.96
CA LEU A 102 2.83 -15.91 -0.31
C LEU A 102 2.96 -16.87 -1.50
N PHE A 103 4.06 -17.64 -1.55
CA PHE A 103 4.31 -18.61 -2.62
C PHE A 103 3.24 -19.71 -2.63
N ILE A 104 2.96 -20.34 -1.48
CA ILE A 104 1.93 -21.37 -1.36
C ILE A 104 0.57 -20.82 -1.80
N ALA A 105 0.21 -19.61 -1.34
CA ALA A 105 -1.06 -18.99 -1.71
C ALA A 105 -1.17 -18.72 -3.21
N ALA A 106 -0.10 -18.24 -3.87
CA ALA A 106 -0.10 -18.03 -5.31
C ALA A 106 -0.28 -19.34 -6.09
N PHE A 107 0.34 -20.44 -5.65
CA PHE A 107 0.17 -21.77 -6.25
C PHE A 107 -1.27 -22.28 -6.16
N GLN A 108 -1.99 -21.92 -5.11
CA GLN A 108 -3.38 -22.32 -4.90
C GLN A 108 -4.39 -21.44 -5.64
N LEU A 109 -3.95 -20.28 -6.14
CA LEU A 109 -4.77 -19.42 -6.99
C LEU A 109 -4.67 -19.86 -8.45
N ASN A 110 -3.53 -19.61 -9.10
CA ASN A 110 -3.29 -20.00 -10.49
C ASN A 110 -1.83 -19.81 -10.90
N MET A 111 -1.44 -20.37 -12.04
CA MET A 111 -0.06 -20.30 -12.53
C MET A 111 0.38 -18.89 -12.97
N LEU A 112 -0.54 -18.01 -13.40
CA LEU A 112 -0.16 -16.63 -13.70
C LEU A 112 0.29 -15.90 -12.42
N ALA A 113 -0.42 -16.10 -11.30
CA ALA A 113 0.00 -15.59 -10.00
C ALA A 113 1.42 -16.06 -9.64
N VAL A 114 1.72 -17.34 -9.87
CA VAL A 114 3.06 -17.92 -9.64
C VAL A 114 4.11 -17.28 -10.54
N TYR A 115 3.84 -17.11 -11.84
CA TYR A 115 4.79 -16.51 -12.78
C TYR A 115 5.07 -15.03 -12.48
N LEU A 116 4.12 -14.32 -11.87
CA LEU A 116 4.27 -12.92 -11.47
C LEU A 116 4.93 -12.75 -10.09
N LEU A 117 5.09 -13.82 -9.29
CA LEU A 117 5.75 -13.73 -7.98
C LEU A 117 7.14 -13.09 -8.02
N PRO A 118 8.05 -13.39 -8.98
CA PRO A 118 9.35 -12.74 -9.02
C PRO A 118 9.24 -11.22 -9.14
N VAL A 119 8.26 -10.72 -9.90
CA VAL A 119 7.99 -9.28 -10.04
C VAL A 119 7.46 -8.70 -8.73
N ALA A 120 6.49 -9.36 -8.10
CA ALA A 120 5.96 -8.92 -6.81
C ALA A 120 7.06 -8.89 -5.73
N VAL A 121 7.85 -9.96 -5.60
CA VAL A 121 8.96 -10.08 -4.63
C VAL A 121 10.02 -9.02 -4.89
N PHE A 122 10.35 -8.75 -6.16
CA PHE A 122 11.26 -7.66 -6.52
C PHE A 122 10.78 -6.34 -5.90
N PHE A 123 9.53 -5.95 -6.11
CA PHE A 123 9.00 -4.70 -5.55
C PHE A 123 8.88 -4.72 -4.02
N LEU A 124 8.54 -5.86 -3.40
CA LEU A 124 8.46 -6.02 -1.94
C LEU A 124 9.83 -5.90 -1.25
N VAL A 125 10.92 -6.24 -1.95
CA VAL A 125 12.30 -6.11 -1.42
C VAL A 125 12.89 -4.76 -1.79
N PHE A 126 12.80 -4.39 -3.07
CA PHE A 126 13.53 -3.28 -3.67
C PHE A 126 13.11 -1.92 -3.10
N TYR A 127 11.81 -1.71 -2.84
CA TYR A 127 11.32 -0.42 -2.36
C TYR A 127 12.05 0.06 -1.09
N SER A 128 12.42 -0.86 -0.18
CA SER A 128 13.11 -0.53 1.06
C SER A 128 14.51 0.07 0.85
N TYR A 129 15.14 -0.19 -0.30
CA TYR A 129 16.45 0.34 -0.63
C TYR A 129 16.41 1.71 -1.32
N THR A 130 15.30 2.04 -1.97
CA THR A 130 15.20 3.19 -2.89
C THR A 130 15.59 4.52 -2.27
N LYS A 131 15.25 4.76 -1.00
CA LYS A 131 15.62 5.99 -0.27
C LYS A 131 17.13 6.23 -0.14
N ARG A 132 17.98 5.24 -0.45
CA ARG A 132 19.44 5.36 -0.40
C ARG A 132 20.03 6.01 -1.66
N PHE A 133 19.28 6.07 -2.76
CA PHE A 133 19.81 6.55 -4.04
C PHE A 133 18.82 7.31 -4.92
N THR A 134 17.51 7.33 -4.60
CA THR A 134 16.52 8.08 -5.39
C THR A 134 15.43 8.70 -4.53
N TRP A 135 15.03 9.93 -4.89
CA TRP A 135 13.89 10.63 -4.29
C TRP A 135 12.54 10.02 -4.71
N LEU A 136 12.53 9.14 -5.72
CA LEU A 136 11.35 8.41 -6.19
C LEU A 136 10.91 7.27 -5.25
N CYS A 137 11.48 7.16 -4.04
CA CYS A 137 11.17 6.10 -3.08
C CYS A 137 9.66 5.97 -2.77
N HIS A 138 8.94 7.09 -2.72
CA HIS A 138 7.49 7.12 -2.53
C HIS A 138 6.72 6.52 -3.71
N VAL A 139 7.20 6.71 -4.94
CA VAL A 139 6.61 6.12 -6.15
C VAL A 139 6.84 4.62 -6.17
N PHE A 140 8.05 4.16 -5.82
CA PHE A 140 8.33 2.72 -5.68
C PHE A 140 7.46 2.07 -4.61
N LEU A 141 7.31 2.70 -3.43
CA LEU A 141 6.36 2.23 -2.41
C LEU A 141 4.94 2.19 -2.96
N GLY A 142 4.52 3.25 -3.66
CA GLY A 142 3.23 3.33 -4.32
C GLY A 142 2.98 2.15 -5.26
N VAL A 143 3.92 1.87 -6.17
CA VAL A 143 3.87 0.70 -7.06
C VAL A 143 3.77 -0.60 -6.27
N THR A 144 4.56 -0.78 -5.21
CA THR A 144 4.52 -1.98 -4.37
C THR A 144 3.14 -2.21 -3.75
N ILE A 145 2.46 -1.16 -3.29
CA ILE A 145 1.08 -1.26 -2.76
C ILE A 145 0.05 -1.40 -3.88
N GLY A 146 0.25 -0.71 -5.01
CA GLY A 146 -0.60 -0.80 -6.19
C GLY A 146 -0.62 -2.20 -6.81
N ILE A 147 0.40 -3.03 -6.58
CA ILE A 147 0.37 -4.44 -6.99
C ILE A 147 -0.74 -5.23 -6.25
N ALA A 148 -1.22 -4.78 -5.09
CA ALA A 148 -2.28 -5.46 -4.35
C ALA A 148 -3.57 -5.69 -5.17
N PRO A 149 -4.21 -4.66 -5.78
CA PRO A 149 -5.35 -4.88 -6.66
C PRO A 149 -5.02 -5.74 -7.89
N LEU A 150 -3.82 -5.63 -8.47
CA LEU A 150 -3.41 -6.53 -9.57
C LEU A 150 -3.33 -7.98 -9.10
N GLY A 151 -2.78 -8.22 -7.91
CA GLY A 151 -2.68 -9.54 -7.30
C GLY A 151 -4.04 -10.13 -7.00
N GLY A 152 -5.00 -9.32 -6.53
CA GLY A 152 -6.39 -9.74 -6.37
C GLY A 152 -7.04 -10.10 -7.69
N TRP A 153 -6.87 -9.27 -8.71
CA TRP A 153 -7.40 -9.50 -10.06
C TRP A 153 -6.85 -10.79 -10.68
N VAL A 154 -5.52 -10.94 -10.70
CA VAL A 154 -4.86 -12.16 -11.19
C VAL A 154 -5.27 -13.35 -10.37
N GLY A 155 -5.34 -13.21 -9.04
CA GLY A 155 -5.73 -14.28 -8.14
C GLY A 155 -7.11 -14.86 -8.46
N ALA A 156 -8.07 -13.99 -8.76
CA ALA A 156 -9.44 -14.39 -9.06
C ALA A 156 -9.66 -14.83 -10.51
N THR A 157 -8.88 -14.33 -11.47
CA THR A 157 -9.21 -14.51 -12.92
C THR A 157 -8.14 -15.20 -13.74
N GLY A 158 -6.91 -15.30 -13.23
CA GLY A 158 -5.77 -15.78 -14.00
C GLY A 158 -5.40 -14.90 -15.21
N THR A 159 -5.84 -13.65 -15.26
CA THR A 159 -5.53 -12.69 -16.33
C THR A 159 -5.27 -11.28 -15.80
N LEU A 160 -4.87 -10.37 -16.69
CA LEU A 160 -4.77 -8.93 -16.43
C LEU A 160 -5.38 -8.17 -17.61
N THR A 161 -6.27 -7.24 -17.30
CA THR A 161 -6.88 -6.36 -18.30
C THR A 161 -6.56 -4.90 -18.02
N TRP A 162 -7.00 -4.01 -18.91
CA TRP A 162 -6.71 -2.58 -18.81
C TRP A 162 -7.29 -1.95 -17.54
N GLU A 163 -8.49 -2.37 -17.13
CA GLU A 163 -9.19 -1.93 -15.93
C GLU A 163 -8.36 -2.23 -14.67
N ALA A 164 -7.71 -3.40 -14.61
CA ALA A 164 -6.80 -3.77 -13.54
C ALA A 164 -5.62 -2.79 -13.42
N PHE A 165 -5.04 -2.38 -14.56
CA PHE A 165 -3.94 -1.43 -14.59
C PHE A 165 -4.37 0.00 -14.24
N VAL A 166 -5.59 0.41 -14.60
CA VAL A 166 -6.14 1.70 -14.16
C VAL A 166 -6.31 1.72 -12.63
N LEU A 167 -6.84 0.64 -12.05
CA LEU A 167 -6.94 0.50 -10.60
C LEU A 167 -5.56 0.48 -9.92
N PHE A 168 -4.57 -0.20 -10.52
CA PHE A 168 -3.17 -0.15 -10.09
C PHE A 168 -2.63 1.28 -10.03
N VAL A 169 -2.82 2.08 -11.09
CA VAL A 169 -2.35 3.48 -11.14
C VAL A 169 -3.03 4.30 -10.06
N ALA A 170 -4.35 4.13 -9.89
CA ALA A 170 -5.11 4.80 -8.86
C ALA A 170 -4.53 4.56 -7.46
N VAL A 171 -4.32 3.29 -7.10
CA VAL A 171 -3.81 2.91 -5.77
C VAL A 171 -2.34 3.29 -5.60
N ALA A 172 -1.52 3.14 -6.64
CA ALA A 172 -0.10 3.44 -6.58
C ALA A 172 0.16 4.92 -6.32
N LEU A 173 -0.52 5.81 -7.04
CA LEU A 173 -0.33 7.25 -6.89
C LEU A 173 -1.05 7.81 -5.66
N TRP A 174 -2.17 7.24 -5.25
CA TRP A 174 -2.75 7.55 -3.95
C TRP A 174 -1.75 7.25 -2.82
N THR A 175 -1.17 6.04 -2.85
CA THR A 175 -0.16 5.62 -1.87
C THR A 175 1.07 6.53 -1.88
N ALA A 176 1.60 6.84 -3.07
CA ALA A 176 2.73 7.74 -3.19
C ALA A 176 2.42 9.14 -2.62
N GLY A 177 1.21 9.66 -2.85
CA GLY A 177 0.81 10.98 -2.37
C GLY A 177 0.74 11.07 -0.84
N PHE A 178 0.05 10.15 -0.18
CA PHE A 178 -0.05 10.19 1.27
C PHE A 178 1.30 9.85 1.95
N ASP A 179 2.14 9.01 1.34
CA ASP A 179 3.47 8.69 1.88
C ASP A 179 4.42 9.90 1.79
N VAL A 180 4.31 10.71 0.73
CA VAL A 180 5.01 12.00 0.64
C VAL A 180 4.59 12.93 1.76
N ILE A 181 3.29 13.02 2.08
CA ILE A 181 2.80 13.81 3.22
C ILE A 181 3.40 13.28 4.52
N TYR A 182 3.37 11.97 4.73
CA TYR A 182 3.91 11.34 5.93
C TYR A 182 5.41 11.59 6.13
N ALA A 183 6.17 11.52 5.03
CA ALA A 183 7.62 11.72 5.02
C ALA A 183 8.05 13.17 5.32
N THR A 184 7.14 14.14 5.28
CA THR A 184 7.46 15.52 5.69
C THR A 184 7.96 15.61 7.14
N GLN A 185 7.58 14.67 8.00
CA GLN A 185 8.03 14.59 9.39
C GLN A 185 9.53 14.30 9.52
N ASP A 186 10.09 13.53 8.58
CA ASP A 186 11.50 13.13 8.60
C ASP A 186 12.38 14.01 7.69
N ALA A 187 11.81 15.02 7.03
CA ALA A 187 12.49 15.82 5.99
C ALA A 187 13.85 16.39 6.41
N LYS A 188 13.94 16.92 7.64
CA LYS A 188 15.18 17.49 8.18
C LYS A 188 16.22 16.40 8.44
N TYR A 189 15.80 15.33 9.12
CA TYR A 189 16.69 14.21 9.46
C TYR A 189 17.20 13.53 8.19
N ASP A 190 16.32 13.20 7.26
CA ASP A 190 16.67 12.58 5.98
C ASP A 190 17.71 13.42 5.22
N LYS A 191 17.56 14.75 5.23
CA LYS A 191 18.52 15.67 4.61
C LYS A 191 19.89 15.63 5.30
N GLU A 192 19.93 15.60 6.63
CA GLU A 192 21.17 15.55 7.42
C GLU A 192 21.95 14.24 7.17
N VAL A 193 21.25 13.11 7.08
CA VAL A 193 21.85 11.79 6.83
C VAL A 193 21.93 11.42 5.35
N LYS A 194 21.68 12.37 4.44
CA LYS A 194 21.74 12.21 2.97
C LYS A 194 20.85 11.08 2.42
N LEU A 195 19.69 10.87 3.02
CA LEU A 195 18.63 10.03 2.47
C LEU A 195 17.79 10.82 1.46
N TYR A 196 17.36 10.11 0.43
CA TYR A 196 16.60 10.66 -0.69
C TYR A 196 15.11 10.40 -0.47
N SER A 197 14.38 11.46 -0.18
CA SER A 197 12.93 11.52 -0.16
C SER A 197 12.48 12.80 -0.86
N ILE A 198 11.27 12.83 -1.41
CA ILE A 198 10.74 14.06 -2.03
C ILE A 198 10.84 15.26 -1.06
N PRO A 199 10.45 15.16 0.23
CA PRO A 199 10.59 16.29 1.15
C PRO A 199 12.02 16.62 1.54
N SER A 200 12.95 15.65 1.62
CA SER A 200 14.37 15.96 1.91
C SER A 200 15.05 16.67 0.74
N TYR A 201 14.70 16.31 -0.49
CA TYR A 201 15.33 16.79 -1.71
C TYR A 201 14.71 18.10 -2.24
N PHE A 202 13.38 18.19 -2.30
CA PHE A 202 12.67 19.34 -2.87
C PHE A 202 12.09 20.30 -1.82
N GLY A 203 12.17 19.93 -0.53
CA GLY A 203 11.58 20.69 0.57
C GLY A 203 10.07 20.44 0.74
N ILE A 204 9.56 20.79 1.93
CA ILE A 204 8.18 20.49 2.35
C ILE A 204 7.14 21.12 1.41
N VAL A 205 7.35 22.37 0.98
CA VAL A 205 6.41 23.07 0.08
C VAL A 205 6.20 22.30 -1.22
N ASN A 206 7.28 21.87 -1.86
CA ASN A 206 7.19 21.13 -3.12
C ASN A 206 6.72 19.70 -2.88
N ALA A 207 7.09 19.07 -1.76
CA ALA A 207 6.57 17.75 -1.38
C ALA A 207 5.04 17.73 -1.31
N LEU A 208 4.44 18.71 -0.66
CA LEU A 208 2.98 18.82 -0.63
C LEU A 208 2.36 19.08 -2.02
N ARG A 209 3.08 19.76 -2.93
CA ARG A 209 2.64 19.89 -4.33
C ARG A 209 2.71 18.57 -5.10
N PHE A 210 3.78 17.78 -4.93
CA PHE A 210 3.89 16.43 -5.48
C PHE A 210 2.74 15.54 -4.98
N ALA A 211 2.45 15.57 -3.68
CA ALA A 211 1.35 14.82 -3.11
C ALA A 211 -0.02 15.20 -3.72
N LYS A 212 -0.26 16.49 -3.98
CA LYS A 212 -1.47 16.96 -4.67
C LYS A 212 -1.57 16.42 -6.10
N VAL A 213 -0.47 16.46 -6.85
CA VAL A 213 -0.43 15.94 -8.23
C VAL A 213 -0.70 14.44 -8.23
N PHE A 214 -0.06 13.68 -7.33
CA PHE A 214 -0.29 12.24 -7.22
C PHE A 214 -1.74 11.91 -6.85
N HIS A 215 -2.34 12.62 -5.89
CA HIS A 215 -3.76 12.44 -5.54
C HIS A 215 -4.70 12.84 -6.70
N LEU A 216 -4.38 13.89 -7.46
CA LEU A 216 -5.19 14.30 -8.62
C LEU A 216 -5.18 13.22 -9.71
N VAL A 217 -4.00 12.67 -10.03
CA VAL A 217 -3.91 11.59 -11.03
C VAL A 217 -4.60 10.33 -10.52
N SER A 218 -4.43 10.00 -9.23
CA SER A 218 -5.14 8.88 -8.60
C SER A 218 -6.66 9.02 -8.70
N PHE A 219 -7.20 10.18 -8.30
CA PHE A 219 -8.62 10.47 -8.38
C PHE A 219 -9.12 10.40 -9.84
N SER A 220 -8.36 10.93 -10.79
CA SER A 220 -8.69 10.85 -12.21
C SER A 220 -8.73 9.39 -12.71
N ALA A 221 -7.80 8.55 -12.25
CA ALA A 221 -7.81 7.12 -12.56
C ALA A 221 -9.02 6.41 -11.94
N MET A 222 -9.39 6.74 -10.69
CA MET A 222 -10.62 6.21 -10.07
C MET A 222 -11.87 6.62 -10.85
N VAL A 223 -11.99 7.90 -11.23
CA VAL A 223 -13.08 8.39 -12.08
C VAL A 223 -13.10 7.67 -13.43
N SER A 224 -11.94 7.38 -14.02
CA SER A 224 -11.89 6.67 -15.29
C SER A 224 -12.43 5.24 -15.21
N LEU A 225 -12.34 4.57 -14.05
CA LEU A 225 -12.94 3.24 -13.83
C LEU A 225 -14.45 3.27 -14.10
N PHE A 226 -15.16 4.31 -13.66
CA PHE A 226 -16.61 4.46 -13.90
C PHE A 226 -16.97 4.43 -15.39
N PHE A 227 -16.08 4.86 -16.28
CA PHE A 227 -16.34 4.88 -17.72
C PHE A 227 -15.93 3.59 -18.45
N ILE A 228 -15.12 2.74 -17.82
CA ILE A 228 -14.55 1.53 -18.45
C ILE A 228 -15.02 0.23 -17.78
N THR A 229 -15.80 0.31 -16.71
CA THR A 229 -16.41 -0.83 -16.02
C THR A 229 -17.93 -0.63 -15.95
N PRO A 230 -18.73 -1.67 -15.67
CA PRO A 230 -20.18 -1.55 -15.52
C PRO A 230 -20.59 -0.94 -14.16
N LEU A 231 -19.70 -0.18 -13.50
CA LEU A 231 -19.97 0.46 -12.22
C LEU A 231 -20.91 1.64 -12.40
N GLY A 232 -21.91 1.72 -11.55
CA GLY A 232 -22.96 2.71 -11.51
C GLY A 232 -22.69 3.88 -10.55
N TRP A 233 -23.79 4.56 -10.20
CA TRP A 233 -23.74 5.82 -9.48
C TRP A 233 -23.33 5.67 -8.00
N ILE A 234 -23.48 4.49 -7.40
CA ILE A 234 -23.04 4.27 -6.02
C ILE A 234 -21.52 4.27 -5.98
N PHE A 235 -20.87 3.58 -6.92
CA PHE A 235 -19.42 3.66 -7.06
C PHE A 235 -18.95 5.11 -7.26
N LEU A 236 -19.62 5.87 -8.14
CA LEU A 236 -19.32 7.28 -8.39
C LEU A 236 -19.45 8.14 -7.12
N LEU A 237 -20.48 7.92 -6.31
CA LEU A 237 -20.64 8.59 -5.01
C LEU A 237 -19.47 8.27 -4.07
N GLY A 238 -19.04 7.00 -4.04
CA GLY A 238 -17.84 6.57 -3.29
C GLY A 238 -16.58 7.32 -3.72
N ILE A 239 -16.37 7.48 -5.03
CA ILE A 239 -15.24 8.26 -5.57
C ILE A 239 -15.29 9.71 -5.08
N PHE A 240 -16.45 10.38 -5.14
CA PHE A 240 -16.57 11.76 -4.66
C PHE A 240 -16.30 11.90 -3.17
N ILE A 241 -16.74 10.94 -2.36
CA ILE A 241 -16.41 10.89 -0.92
C ILE A 241 -14.90 10.78 -0.74
N VAL A 242 -14.24 9.87 -1.46
CA VAL A 242 -12.78 9.71 -1.44
C VAL A 242 -12.06 11.00 -1.86
N GLY A 243 -12.51 11.66 -2.92
CA GLY A 243 -11.98 12.97 -3.36
C GLY A 243 -12.12 14.04 -2.28
N GLY A 244 -13.27 14.08 -1.59
CA GLY A 244 -13.49 14.95 -0.44
C GLY A 244 -12.51 14.68 0.71
N ILE A 245 -12.26 13.41 1.03
CA ILE A 245 -11.29 13.01 2.05
C ILE A 245 -9.88 13.43 1.63
N MET A 246 -9.47 13.21 0.38
CA MET A 246 -8.16 13.63 -0.13
C MET A 246 -7.98 15.16 -0.03
N VAL A 247 -9.00 15.95 -0.36
CA VAL A 247 -8.97 17.42 -0.18
C VAL A 247 -8.82 17.78 1.29
N TYR A 248 -9.54 17.09 2.18
CA TYR A 248 -9.45 17.29 3.61
C TYR A 248 -8.05 16.96 4.16
N GLU A 249 -7.43 15.86 3.74
CA GLU A 249 -6.04 15.51 4.09
C GLU A 249 -5.07 16.66 3.77
N HIS A 250 -5.18 17.23 2.57
CA HIS A 250 -4.36 18.37 2.15
C HIS A 250 -4.65 19.66 2.91
N SER A 251 -5.83 19.79 3.53
CA SER A 251 -6.18 20.93 4.39
C SER A 251 -5.62 20.81 5.81
N LEU A 252 -5.36 19.57 6.27
CA LEU A 252 -4.84 19.30 7.62
C LEU A 252 -3.35 19.58 7.76
N VAL A 253 -2.63 19.64 6.64
CA VAL A 253 -1.18 19.81 6.62
C VAL A 253 -0.80 21.06 5.83
N SER A 254 0.17 21.80 6.36
CA SER A 254 0.75 22.94 5.65
C SER A 254 2.26 22.99 5.89
N PRO A 255 3.02 23.74 5.06
CA PRO A 255 4.45 23.92 5.31
C PRO A 255 4.77 24.56 6.67
N LYS A 256 3.79 25.19 7.32
CA LYS A 256 3.93 25.85 8.62
C LYS A 256 3.38 25.02 9.79
N ASP A 257 2.55 24.02 9.50
CA ASP A 257 1.91 23.18 10.50
C ASP A 257 1.79 21.74 9.99
N LEU A 258 2.62 20.87 10.55
CA LEU A 258 2.64 19.43 10.29
C LEU A 258 2.12 18.62 11.49
N SER A 259 1.51 19.27 12.49
CA SER A 259 1.06 18.63 13.73
C SER A 259 0.03 17.52 13.49
N LYS A 260 -0.74 17.61 12.41
CA LYS A 260 -1.81 16.67 12.05
C LYS A 260 -1.44 15.65 10.97
N VAL A 261 -0.15 15.52 10.62
CA VAL A 261 0.29 14.55 9.59
C VAL A 261 -0.15 13.12 9.89
N ASN A 262 -0.14 12.68 11.16
CA ASN A 262 -0.57 11.33 11.52
C ASN A 262 -2.07 11.09 11.29
N VAL A 263 -2.91 12.11 11.48
CA VAL A 263 -4.36 12.02 11.20
C VAL A 263 -4.59 11.98 9.69
N ALA A 264 -3.91 12.88 8.95
CA ALA A 264 -3.98 12.90 7.49
C ALA A 264 -3.48 11.59 6.86
N PHE A 265 -2.45 10.96 7.45
CA PHE A 265 -1.90 9.71 6.95
C PHE A 265 -2.74 8.49 7.36
N PHE A 266 -2.98 8.27 8.65
CA PHE A 266 -3.48 6.97 9.12
C PHE A 266 -5.01 6.86 9.02
N THR A 267 -5.72 7.79 9.66
CA THR A 267 -7.17 7.68 9.82
C THR A 267 -7.88 7.86 8.48
N MET A 268 -7.47 8.85 7.70
CA MET A 268 -8.12 9.19 6.43
C MET A 268 -7.90 8.10 5.37
N ASN A 269 -6.68 7.60 5.23
CA ASN A 269 -6.38 6.57 4.22
C ASN A 269 -6.99 5.19 4.52
N GLY A 270 -7.21 4.87 5.81
CA GLY A 270 -7.97 3.68 6.20
C GLY A 270 -9.46 3.80 5.88
N ILE A 271 -10.01 5.02 5.96
CA ILE A 271 -11.39 5.28 5.55
C ILE A 271 -11.50 5.21 4.02
N ILE A 272 -10.56 5.78 3.28
CA ILE A 272 -10.55 5.75 1.80
C ILE A 272 -10.63 4.32 1.28
N SER A 273 -9.78 3.41 1.77
CA SER A 273 -9.77 2.02 1.29
C SER A 273 -11.09 1.30 1.56
N MET A 274 -11.70 1.53 2.73
CA MET A 274 -12.98 0.94 3.10
C MET A 274 -14.16 1.55 2.35
N VAL A 275 -14.17 2.87 2.12
CA VAL A 275 -15.17 3.54 1.29
C VAL A 275 -15.12 3.02 -0.13
N MET A 276 -13.93 2.92 -0.73
CA MET A 276 -13.77 2.35 -2.07
C MET A 276 -14.34 0.93 -2.15
N LEU A 277 -13.99 0.06 -1.20
CA LEU A 277 -14.49 -1.31 -1.19
C LEU A 277 -16.01 -1.38 -1.00
N ALA A 278 -16.55 -0.67 0.00
CA ALA A 278 -17.96 -0.74 0.35
C ALA A 278 -18.87 -0.18 -0.74
N PHE A 279 -18.51 0.95 -1.35
CA PHE A 279 -19.31 1.53 -2.42
C PHE A 279 -19.18 0.74 -3.73
N THR A 280 -18.01 0.16 -4.03
CA THR A 280 -17.87 -0.71 -5.20
C THR A 280 -18.70 -1.99 -5.04
N ILE A 281 -18.61 -2.67 -3.89
CA ILE A 281 -19.43 -3.87 -3.62
C ILE A 281 -20.91 -3.52 -3.59
N GLY A 282 -21.29 -2.43 -2.93
CA GLY A 282 -22.69 -2.00 -2.82
C GLY A 282 -23.31 -1.69 -4.19
N ASP A 283 -22.53 -1.12 -5.10
CA ASP A 283 -22.95 -0.86 -6.47
C ASP A 283 -23.16 -2.16 -7.28
N LEU A 284 -22.26 -3.13 -7.12
CA LEU A 284 -22.31 -4.43 -7.81
C LEU A 284 -23.39 -5.39 -7.28
N LEU A 285 -23.98 -5.09 -6.13
CA LEU A 285 -25.06 -5.88 -5.53
C LEU A 285 -26.46 -5.42 -5.96
N LEU A 286 -26.57 -4.30 -6.70
CA LEU A 286 -27.82 -3.76 -7.23
C LEU A 286 -28.02 -4.13 -8.71
#